data_AF-A0A1A0R623-F1
#
_entry.id   AF-A0A1A0R623-F1
#
_cell.length_a   1.000
_cell.length_b   1.000
_cell.length_c   1.000
_cell.angle_alpha   90.00
_cell.angle_beta   90.00
_cell.angle_gamma   90.00
#
_symmetry.space_group_name_H-M   'P 1'
#
loop_
_entity.id
_entity.type
_entity.pdbx_description
1 polymer ?
#
loop_
_entity_poly.entity_id
_entity_poly.type
_entity_poly.pdbx_seq_one_letter_code
_entity_poly.pdbx_strand_id
1 'polypeptide(L)'
;MVLGDVDPVPYYGWGGAPGGETGYWHVDGDDPNGWAAVVIGDGLTNDYHPHGLVAYLTDLIAGRFPTEVFGDDALELIRATFLPR
;
A
#
# COMPACT_ATOMS: atom_id res chain seq x y z
N MET A 1 10.07 -22.19 22.15
CA MET A 1 9.09 -21.39 21.38
C MET A 1 9.03 -22.00 20.00
N VAL A 2 7.98 -22.76 19.71
CA VAL A 2 7.74 -23.31 18.37
C VAL A 2 7.00 -22.20 17.63
N LEU A 3 7.62 -21.64 16.59
CA LEU A 3 6.88 -20.87 15.60
C LEU A 3 5.97 -21.92 14.95
N GLY A 4 4.68 -21.93 15.30
CA GLY A 4 3.72 -22.83 14.66
C GLY A 4 3.77 -22.60 13.15
N ASP A 5 3.45 -23.63 12.36
CA ASP A 5 3.18 -23.49 10.93
C ASP A 5 2.11 -22.41 10.76
N VAL A 6 2.56 -21.17 10.55
CA VAL A 6 1.73 -20.07 10.08
C VAL A 6 1.56 -20.35 8.61
N ASP A 7 0.33 -20.61 8.19
CA ASP A 7 0.00 -20.60 6.77
C ASP A 7 0.60 -19.32 6.18
N PRO A 8 1.37 -19.42 5.07
CA PRO A 8 1.98 -18.26 4.48
C PRO A 8 0.87 -17.28 4.15
N VAL A 9 0.90 -16.12 4.81
CA VAL A 9 0.01 -15.01 4.51
C VAL A 9 0.10 -14.75 3.00
N PRO A 10 -0.97 -15.00 2.21
CA PRO A 10 -0.85 -14.94 0.78
C PRO A 10 -0.76 -13.47 0.38
N TYR A 11 0.40 -13.05 -0.11
CA TYR A 11 0.55 -11.75 -0.74
C TYR A 11 0.38 -11.90 -2.25
N TYR A 12 -0.50 -11.10 -2.85
CA TYR A 12 -0.70 -11.07 -4.30
C TYR A 12 -0.23 -9.73 -4.88
N GLY A 13 0.77 -9.75 -5.74
CA GLY A 13 1.34 -8.52 -6.33
C GLY A 13 0.36 -7.83 -7.29
N TRP A 14 0.22 -6.51 -7.17
CA TRP A 14 -0.62 -5.70 -8.07
C TRP A 14 0.14 -4.63 -8.86
N GLY A 15 1.42 -4.41 -8.58
CA GLY A 15 2.23 -3.51 -9.40
C GLY A 15 3.58 -3.16 -8.78
N GLY A 16 4.39 -2.44 -9.55
CA GLY A 16 5.64 -1.85 -9.08
C GLY A 16 5.92 -0.54 -9.80
N ALA A 17 6.60 0.38 -9.12
CA ALA A 17 6.99 1.66 -9.64
C ALA A 17 8.50 1.67 -10.00
N PRO A 18 8.92 2.53 -10.96
CA PRO A 18 10.33 2.63 -11.35
C PRO A 18 11.29 3.02 -10.22
N GLY A 19 10.78 3.57 -9.12
CA GLY A 19 11.55 3.93 -7.92
C GLY A 19 11.92 2.74 -7.03
N GLY A 20 11.41 1.53 -7.33
CA GLY A 20 11.63 0.32 -6.55
C GLY A 20 10.44 -0.06 -5.67
N GLU A 21 9.44 0.82 -5.56
CA GLU A 21 8.25 0.56 -4.75
C GLU A 21 7.42 -0.57 -5.37
N THR A 22 6.99 -1.53 -4.55
CA THR A 22 6.20 -2.68 -5.01
C THR A 22 4.93 -2.84 -4.19
N GLY A 23 3.81 -3.09 -4.86
CA GLY A 23 2.48 -3.20 -4.29
C GLY A 23 1.95 -4.63 -4.20
N TYR A 24 1.37 -4.97 -3.05
CA TYR A 24 0.77 -6.27 -2.75
C TYR A 24 -0.62 -6.16 -2.11
N TRP A 25 -1.49 -7.12 -2.37
CA TRP A 25 -2.69 -7.41 -1.59
C TRP A 25 -2.31 -8.37 -0.48
N HIS A 26 -2.58 -8.00 0.76
CA HIS A 26 -2.65 -8.99 1.84
C HIS A 26 -4.01 -9.68 1.72
N VAL A 27 -3.99 -10.94 1.27
CA VAL A 27 -5.20 -11.75 1.07
C VAL A 27 -5.78 -12.11 2.44
N ASP A 28 -6.96 -11.57 2.73
CA ASP A 28 -7.72 -11.84 3.94
C ASP A 28 -9.18 -12.15 3.57
N GLY A 29 -9.55 -13.43 3.65
CA GLY A 29 -10.86 -13.93 3.25
C GLY A 29 -11.11 -13.90 1.73
N ASP A 30 -12.38 -14.04 1.35
CA ASP A 30 -12.79 -14.31 -0.04
C ASP A 30 -13.13 -13.06 -0.87
N ASP A 31 -13.25 -11.87 -0.28
CA ASP A 31 -13.57 -10.63 -1.00
C ASP A 31 -12.30 -9.82 -1.30
N PRO A 32 -11.86 -9.77 -2.58
CA PRO A 32 -10.65 -9.04 -2.96
C PRO A 32 -10.75 -7.53 -2.74
N ASN A 33 -11.96 -6.97 -2.65
CA ASN A 33 -12.11 -5.54 -2.37
C ASN A 33 -11.81 -5.19 -0.91
N GLY A 34 -11.87 -6.18 -0.01
CA GLY A 34 -11.56 -6.03 1.40
C GLY A 34 -10.08 -6.30 1.75
N TRP A 35 -9.31 -6.86 0.81
CA TRP A 35 -7.91 -7.19 1.04
C TRP A 35 -7.09 -5.94 1.31
N ALA A 36 -6.23 -5.99 2.33
CA ALA A 36 -5.44 -4.81 2.71
C ALA A 36 -4.39 -4.49 1.63
N ALA A 37 -4.20 -3.20 1.37
CA ALA A 37 -3.13 -2.74 0.49
C ALA A 37 -1.81 -2.69 1.26
N VAL A 38 -0.76 -3.25 0.66
CA VAL A 38 0.60 -3.18 1.18
C VAL A 38 1.49 -2.59 0.10
N VAL A 39 2.28 -1.58 0.44
CA VAL A 39 3.29 -1.00 -0.46
C VAL A 39 4.64 -1.07 0.24
N ILE A 40 5.64 -1.63 -0.43
CA ILE A 40 7.00 -1.76 0.08
C ILE A 40 7.88 -0.81 -0.72
N GLY A 41 8.61 0.09 -0.04
CA GLY A 41 9.50 1.06 -0.69
C GLY A 41 10.88 0.49 -0.98
N ASP A 42 11.73 0.44 0.04
CA ASP A 42 13.14 0.03 -0.04
C ASP A 42 13.43 -1.34 0.60
N GLY A 43 12.37 -2.10 0.90
CA GLY A 43 12.43 -3.36 1.64
C GLY A 43 12.46 -3.20 3.15
N LEU A 44 12.52 -1.97 3.67
CA LEU A 44 12.42 -1.65 5.10
C LEU A 44 11.16 -0.83 5.40
N THR A 45 10.80 0.10 4.52
CA THR A 45 9.60 0.93 4.65
C THR A 45 8.38 0.26 4.01
N ASN A 46 7.26 0.26 4.75
CA ASN A 46 6.03 -0.35 4.26
C ASN A 46 4.81 0.47 4.68
N ASP A 47 3.91 0.71 3.73
CA ASP A 47 2.56 1.16 4.04
C ASP A 47 1.64 -0.04 4.17
N TYR A 48 0.76 -0.03 5.17
CA TYR A 48 -0.32 -1.00 5.32
C TYR A 48 -1.67 -0.28 5.45
N HIS A 49 -2.61 -0.59 4.57
CA HIS A 49 -3.93 0.01 4.56
C HIS A 49 -5.04 -1.06 4.61
N PRO A 50 -5.82 -1.16 5.70
CA PRO A 50 -6.77 -2.26 5.92
C PRO A 50 -8.00 -2.23 5.01
N HIS A 51 -8.20 -1.17 4.23
CA HIS A 51 -9.41 -0.96 3.43
C HIS A 51 -9.18 -1.04 1.90
N GLY A 52 -8.12 -1.72 1.46
CA GLY A 52 -7.86 -1.96 0.04
C GLY A 52 -7.24 -0.80 -0.74
N LEU A 53 -7.00 -1.01 -2.05
CA LEU A 53 -6.23 -0.08 -2.90
C LEU A 53 -6.88 1.28 -2.97
N VAL A 54 -8.19 1.26 -3.20
CA VAL A 54 -8.92 2.47 -3.56
C VAL A 54 -8.95 3.38 -2.35
N ALA A 55 -9.18 2.83 -1.15
CA ALA A 55 -9.10 3.58 0.08
C ALA A 55 -7.68 4.10 0.35
N TYR A 56 -6.66 3.25 0.18
CA TYR A 56 -5.26 3.65 0.32
C TYR A 56 -4.91 4.85 -0.57
N LEU A 57 -5.17 4.75 -1.88
CA LEU A 57 -4.88 5.83 -2.83
C LEU A 57 -5.70 7.09 -2.53
N THR A 58 -6.97 6.94 -2.15
CA THR A 58 -7.84 8.06 -1.82
C THR A 58 -7.32 8.81 -0.59
N ASP A 59 -6.96 8.08 0.48
CA ASP A 59 -6.46 8.69 1.71
C ASP A 59 -5.04 9.24 1.55
N LEU A 60 -4.21 8.62 0.72
CA LEU A 60 -2.88 9.14 0.36
C LEU A 60 -2.99 10.49 -0.37
N ILE A 61 -3.84 10.56 -1.41
CA ILE A 61 -4.09 11.79 -2.17
C ILE A 61 -4.76 12.86 -1.29
N ALA A 62 -5.70 12.48 -0.43
CA ALA A 62 -6.34 13.41 0.49
C ALA A 62 -5.43 13.85 1.65
N GLY A 63 -4.24 13.27 1.80
CA GLY A 63 -3.33 13.53 2.92
C GLY A 63 -3.87 13.05 4.28
N ARG A 64 -4.78 12.07 4.26
CA ARG A 64 -5.36 11.43 5.45
C ARG A 64 -4.60 10.19 5.88
N PHE A 65 -3.72 9.68 5.03
CA PHE A 65 -2.84 8.56 5.34
C PHE A 65 -1.38 9.02 5.44
N PRO A 66 -0.71 8.82 6.58
CA PRO A 66 0.73 9.04 6.70
C PRO A 66 1.47 7.86 6.05
N THR A 67 2.21 8.13 4.99
CA THR A 67 3.01 7.12 4.28
C THR A 67 4.46 7.14 4.76
N GLU A 68 5.07 5.96 4.84
CA GLU A 68 6.51 5.78 5.06
C GLU A 68 7.25 5.50 3.75
N VAL A 69 6.51 5.20 2.69
CA VAL A 69 7.04 4.81 1.38
C VAL A 69 7.33 6.02 0.50
N PHE A 70 6.42 7.01 0.46
CA PHE A 70 6.58 8.18 -0.41
C PHE A 70 7.03 9.41 0.37
N GLY A 71 8.09 10.06 -0.12
CA GLY A 71 8.54 11.36 0.41
C GLY A 71 7.62 12.52 0.02
N ASP A 72 7.77 13.65 0.72
CA ASP A 72 6.91 14.83 0.58
C ASP A 72 6.81 15.35 -0.88
N ASP A 73 7.95 15.45 -1.59
CA ASP A 73 7.98 15.92 -2.99
C ASP A 73 7.14 15.03 -3.93
N ALA A 74 7.17 13.71 -3.73
CA ALA A 74 6.39 12.76 -4.52
C ALA A 74 4.90 12.89 -4.22
N LEU A 75 4.54 13.08 -2.95
CA LEU A 75 3.16 13.31 -2.52
C LEU A 75 2.61 14.62 -3.08
N GLU A 76 3.39 15.70 -3.09
CA GLU A 76 2.98 16.96 -3.70
C GLU A 76 2.69 16.80 -5.19
N LEU A 77 3.55 16.08 -5.92
CA LEU A 77 3.36 15.81 -7.34
C LEU A 77 2.07 15.00 -7.61
N ILE A 78 1.85 13.94 -6.83
CA ILE A 78 0.64 13.11 -6.92
C ILE A 78 -0.61 13.97 -6.65
N ARG A 79 -0.62 14.75 -5.56
CA ARG A 79 -1.74 15.61 -5.19
C ARG A 79 -2.04 16.66 -6.24
N ALA A 80 -1.01 17.31 -6.78
CA ALA A 80 -1.16 18.30 -7.85
C ALA A 80 -1.72 17.72 -9.15
N THR A 81 -1.53 16.42 -9.38
CA THR A 81 -2.05 15.71 -10.57
C THR A 81 -3.53 15.36 -10.43
N PHE A 82 -3.98 14.99 -9.23
CA PHE A 82 -5.33 14.43 -9.02
C PHE A 82 -6.34 15.40 -8.39
N LEU A 83 -5.91 16.49 -7.77
CA LEU A 83 -6.81 17.49 -7.18
C LEU A 83 -6.97 18.71 -8.12
N PRO A 84 -8.20 19.11 -8.48
CA PRO A 84 -8.43 20.34 -9.24
C PRO A 84 -7.98 21.55 -8.43
N ARG A 85 -7.31 22.49 -9.11
CA ARG A 85 -6.88 23.79 -8.54
C ARG A 85 -8.06 24.70 -8.24
#